data_AF-A0AAN0LW30-F1
#
_entry.id   AF-A0AAN0LW30-F1
#
_cell.length_a   1.000
_cell.length_b   1.000
_cell.length_c   1.000
_cell.angle_alpha   90.00
_cell.angle_beta   90.00
_cell.angle_gamma   90.00
#
_symmetry.space_group_name_H-M   'P 1'
#
loop_
_entity.id
_entity.type
_entity.pdbx_description
1 polymer ?
#
loop_
_entity_poly.entity_id
_entity_poly.type
_entity_poly.pdbx_seq_one_letter_code
_entity_poly.pdbx_strand_id
1 'polypeptide(L)'
;MHGGTTSGLANDPVDVEFFGRASHASGNPQHGINALDAVIQVFNSVNALREHLTDDVRIHGIVTHGGDAPNVVPEYASAALLPTCKKPYNP
;
A
#
# COMPACT_ATOMS: atom_id res chain seq x y z
N MET A 1 -19.18 23.09 -31.80
CA MET A 1 -17.75 23.03 -31.40
C MET A 1 -17.69 22.21 -30.12
N HIS A 2 -17.08 21.02 -30.17
CA HIS A 2 -17.09 20.04 -29.07
C HIS A 2 -15.92 20.36 -28.13
N GLY A 3 -16.23 20.99 -26.98
CA GLY A 3 -15.24 21.30 -25.95
C GLY A 3 -14.85 20.02 -25.22
N GLY A 4 -13.71 19.44 -25.60
CA GLY A 4 -13.15 18.25 -24.96
C GLY A 4 -12.82 18.54 -23.50
N THR A 5 -13.61 17.97 -22.59
CA THR A 5 -13.21 17.77 -21.21
C THR A 5 -11.96 16.91 -21.20
N THR A 6 -10.83 17.49 -20.78
CA THR A 6 -9.60 16.76 -20.50
C THR A 6 -9.96 15.65 -19.49
N SER A 7 -9.91 14.38 -19.91
CA SER A 7 -10.17 13.23 -19.05
C SER A 7 -9.13 13.23 -17.92
N GLY A 8 -9.49 13.81 -16.77
CA GLY A 8 -8.66 13.81 -15.58
C GLY A 8 -8.65 12.42 -14.99
N LEU A 9 -7.46 11.86 -14.74
CA LEU A 9 -7.32 10.61 -14.00
C LEU A 9 -7.94 10.78 -12.62
N ALA A 10 -8.94 9.96 -12.30
CA ALA A 10 -9.43 9.87 -10.93
C ALA A 10 -8.33 9.22 -10.09
N ASN A 11 -7.84 9.91 -9.07
CA ASN A 11 -6.82 9.41 -8.17
C ASN A 11 -7.19 9.78 -6.74
N ASP A 12 -7.05 8.83 -5.81
CA ASP A 12 -7.36 9.01 -4.40
C ASP A 12 -6.20 8.39 -3.58
N PRO A 13 -5.20 9.19 -3.19
CA PRO A 13 -4.04 8.70 -2.46
C PRO A 13 -4.45 8.09 -1.12
N VAL A 14 -3.89 6.92 -0.81
CA VAL A 14 -4.15 6.21 0.44
C VAL A 14 -2.83 5.98 1.16
N ASP A 15 -2.69 6.59 2.33
CA ASP A 15 -1.59 6.32 3.25
C ASP A 15 -1.98 5.20 4.22
N VAL A 16 -1.10 4.21 4.36
CA VAL A 16 -1.31 3.04 5.22
C VAL A 16 -0.18 2.97 6.23
N GLU A 17 -0.54 2.93 7.51
CA GLU A 17 0.40 2.85 8.61
C GLU A 17 0.12 1.61 9.44
N PHE A 18 1.17 0.85 9.74
CA PHE A 18 1.12 -0.32 10.60
C PHE A 18 1.95 -0.10 11.85
N PHE A 19 1.31 -0.39 12.98
CA PHE A 19 1.92 -0.33 14.30
C PHE A 19 2.01 -1.76 14.84
N GLY A 20 3.25 -2.21 14.96
CA GLY A 20 3.63 -3.50 15.49
C GLY A 20 4.09 -3.41 16.94
N ARG A 21 4.92 -4.38 17.33
CA ARG A 21 5.55 -4.41 18.65
C ARG A 21 6.97 -4.87 18.49
N ALA A 22 7.92 -4.01 18.85
CA ALA A 22 9.34 -4.36 18.80
C ALA A 22 9.58 -5.58 19.70
N SER A 23 10.14 -6.63 19.11
CA SER A 23 10.63 -7.80 19.83
C SER A 23 12.03 -8.08 19.33
N HIS A 24 12.96 -8.32 20.25
CA HIS A 24 14.26 -8.87 19.88
C HIS A 24 14.02 -10.18 19.14
N ALA A 25 14.46 -10.25 17.87
CA ALA A 25 14.25 -11.40 16.98
C ALA A 25 14.71 -12.75 17.59
N SER A 26 15.58 -12.70 18.61
CA SER A 26 16.12 -13.86 19.32
C SER A 26 15.37 -14.25 20.62
N GLY A 27 14.50 -13.40 21.17
CA GLY A 27 13.96 -13.58 22.53
C GLY A 27 12.56 -14.17 22.60
N ASN A 28 11.67 -13.78 21.68
CA ASN A 28 10.30 -14.31 21.53
C ASN A 28 9.66 -13.76 20.24
N PRO A 29 9.91 -14.38 19.07
CA PRO A 29 9.41 -13.88 17.78
C PRO A 29 7.87 -13.90 17.68
N GLN A 30 7.19 -14.82 18.38
CA GLN A 30 5.72 -14.93 18.40
C GLN A 30 5.01 -13.76 19.10
N HIS A 31 5.75 -12.98 19.88
CA HIS A 31 5.26 -11.80 20.59
C HIS A 31 5.63 -10.48 19.87
N GLY A 32 6.42 -10.55 18.80
CA GLY A 32 6.71 -9.42 17.93
C GLY A 32 5.66 -9.33 16.84
N ILE A 33 5.02 -8.17 16.71
CA ILE A 33 4.13 -7.89 15.58
C ILE A 33 4.98 -7.15 14.56
N ASN A 34 5.24 -7.80 13.42
CA ASN A 34 6.10 -7.25 12.38
C ASN A 34 5.30 -6.29 11.49
N ALA A 35 5.51 -4.98 11.67
CA ALA A 35 4.83 -3.96 10.89
C ALA A 35 5.22 -4.00 9.40
N LEU A 36 6.48 -4.36 9.09
CA LEU A 36 6.96 -4.46 7.71
C LEU A 36 6.29 -5.64 6.97
N ASP A 37 6.08 -6.77 7.65
CA ASP A 37 5.38 -7.91 7.04
C ASP A 37 3.93 -7.53 6.70
N ALA A 38 3.26 -6.74 7.55
CA ALA A 38 1.93 -6.21 7.25
C ALA A 38 1.93 -5.32 6.01
N VAL A 39 2.91 -4.41 5.86
CA VAL A 39 3.08 -3.62 4.63
C VAL A 39 3.29 -4.52 3.41
N ILE A 40 4.15 -5.54 3.50
CA ILE A 40 4.39 -6.49 2.40
C ILE A 40 3.11 -7.22 2.02
N GLN A 41 2.31 -7.64 3.01
CA GLN A 41 1.01 -8.28 2.77
C GLN A 41 0.03 -7.34 2.06
N VAL A 42 0.05 -6.04 2.33
CA VAL A 42 -0.74 -5.06 1.57
C VAL A 42 -0.35 -5.08 0.09
N PHE A 43 0.94 -5.01 -0.24
CA PHE A 43 1.39 -5.05 -1.63
C PHE A 43 1.00 -6.37 -2.33
N ASN A 44 1.11 -7.50 -1.64
CA ASN A 44 0.67 -8.79 -2.16
C ASN A 44 -0.85 -8.83 -2.40
N SER A 45 -1.63 -8.25 -1.48
CA SER A 45 -3.09 -8.17 -1.58
C SER A 45 -3.51 -7.24 -2.71
N VAL A 46 -2.80 -6.11 -2.91
CA VAL A 46 -2.99 -5.22 -4.06
C VAL A 46 -2.68 -5.96 -5.35
N ASN A 47 -1.63 -6.78 -5.41
CA ASN A 47 -1.33 -7.59 -6.59
C ASN A 47 -2.44 -8.61 -6.89
N ALA A 48 -2.99 -9.27 -5.86
CA ALA A 48 -4.14 -10.16 -6.04
C ALA A 48 -5.41 -9.41 -6.46
N LEU A 49 -5.61 -8.17 -5.97
CA LEU A 49 -6.72 -7.31 -6.35
C LEU A 49 -6.65 -6.92 -7.83
N ARG A 50 -5.46 -6.78 -8.41
CA ARG A 50 -5.28 -6.40 -9.83
C ARG A 50 -5.93 -7.38 -10.81
N GLU A 51 -6.06 -8.65 -10.47
CA GLU A 51 -6.77 -9.64 -11.30
C GLU A 51 -8.29 -9.38 -11.37
N HIS A 52 -8.84 -8.65 -10.39
CA HIS A 52 -10.25 -8.31 -10.31
C HIS A 52 -10.54 -6.86 -10.74
N LEU A 53 -9.49 -6.09 -11.04
CA LEU A 53 -9.60 -4.72 -11.50
C LEU A 53 -9.64 -4.68 -13.03
N THR A 54 -10.37 -3.72 -13.57
CA THR A 54 -10.40 -3.46 -15.01
C THR A 54 -9.09 -2.81 -15.47
N ASP A 55 -8.73 -2.99 -16.75
CA ASP A 55 -7.44 -2.54 -17.32
C ASP A 55 -7.18 -1.03 -17.26
N ASP A 56 -8.21 -0.24 -16.98
CA ASP A 56 -8.18 1.20 -16.78
C ASP A 56 -7.79 1.62 -15.35
N VAL A 57 -7.71 0.68 -14.41
CA VAL A 57 -7.26 0.92 -13.04
C VAL A 57 -5.79 0.54 -12.90
N ARG A 58 -4.99 1.46 -12.34
CA ARG A 58 -3.59 1.25 -12.00
C ARG A 58 -3.35 1.67 -10.57
N ILE A 59 -2.83 0.75 -9.76
CA ILE A 59 -2.43 1.02 -8.38
C ILE A 59 -0.90 1.01 -8.36
N HIS A 60 -0.32 2.14 -7.97
CA HIS A 60 1.11 2.28 -7.71
C HIS A 60 1.30 2.47 -6.21
N GLY A 61 2.44 2.05 -5.68
CA GLY A 61 2.70 2.24 -4.26
C GLY A 61 4.18 2.21 -3.94
N ILE A 62 4.54 2.84 -2.83
CA ILE A 62 5.88 2.82 -2.27
C ILE A 62 5.81 2.50 -0.78
N VAL A 63 6.82 1.79 -0.29
CA VAL A 63 7.05 1.70 1.15
C VAL A 63 7.73 3.00 1.57
N THR A 64 7.06 3.79 2.39
CA THR A 64 7.57 5.08 2.89
C THR A 64 8.44 4.88 4.12
N HIS A 65 8.11 3.92 4.97
CA HIS A 65 8.93 3.52 6.11
C HIS A 65 8.93 2.00 6.25
N GLY A 66 10.11 1.38 6.18
CA GLY A 66 10.27 -0.08 6.23
C GLY A 66 10.77 -0.61 7.58
N GLY A 67 10.91 0.26 8.58
CA GLY A 67 11.57 -0.04 9.84
C GLY A 67 12.94 0.60 9.98
N ASP A 68 13.42 0.68 11.23
CA ASP A 68 14.63 1.47 11.57
C ASP A 68 15.93 0.67 11.50
N ALA A 69 15.86 -0.66 11.55
CA ALA A 69 17.05 -1.52 11.48
C ALA A 69 16.74 -2.89 10.85
N PRO A 70 17.63 -3.43 9.98
CA PRO A 70 17.40 -4.71 9.31
C PRO A 70 17.49 -5.93 10.24
N ASN A 71 18.09 -5.77 11.41
CA ASN A 71 18.31 -6.83 12.41
C ASN A 71 17.29 -6.79 13.57
N VAL A 72 16.27 -5.94 13.48
CA VAL A 72 15.23 -5.76 14.50
C VAL A 72 13.86 -5.97 13.85
N VAL A 73 12.92 -6.59 14.56
CA VAL A 73 11.53 -6.66 14.08
C VAL A 73 10.93 -5.25 14.14
N PRO A 74 10.53 -4.65 13.00
CA PRO A 74 10.09 -3.27 12.98
C PRO A 74 8.72 -3.12 13.66
N GLU A 75 8.65 -2.17 14.58
CA GLU A 75 7.42 -1.80 15.29
C GLU A 75 6.57 -0.79 14.54
N TYR A 76 7.12 -0.16 13.51
CA TYR A 76 6.40 0.76 12.66
C TYR A 76 6.84 0.58 11.21
N ALA A 77 5.85 0.54 10.32
CA ALA A 77 6.07 0.57 8.89
C ALA A 77 4.90 1.30 8.22
N SER A 78 5.18 2.02 7.15
CA SER A 78 4.19 2.76 6.39
C SER A 78 4.39 2.61 4.89
N ALA A 79 3.30 2.74 4.16
CA ALA A 79 3.28 2.73 2.71
C ALA A 79 2.25 3.72 2.17
N ALA A 80 2.55 4.31 1.03
CA ALA A 80 1.64 5.17 0.29
C ALA A 80 1.21 4.44 -0.98
N LEU A 81 -0.10 4.40 -1.23
CA LEU A 81 -0.72 3.84 -2.41
C LEU A 81 -1.39 4.96 -3.21
N LEU A 82 -1.19 4.95 -4.53
CA LEU A 82 -1.84 5.84 -5.48
C LEU A 82 -2.63 4.99 -6.48
N PRO A 83 -3.91 4.70 -6.19
CA PRO A 83 -4.87 4.22 -7.17
C PRO A 83 -5.17 5.33 -8.19
N THR A 84 -5.15 4.96 -9.46
CA THR A 84 -5.53 5.82 -10.57
C THR A 84 -6.51 5.08 -11.48
N CYS A 85 -7.53 5.77 -11.97
CA CYS A 85 -8.51 5.23 -12.91
C CYS A 85 -8.71 6.18 -14.09
N LYS A 86 -8.77 5.62 -15.30
CA LYS A 86 -9.02 6.37 -16.54
C LYS A 86 -10.50 6.53 -16.89
N LYS A 87 -11.40 5.75 -16.29
CA LYS A 87 -12.84 5.91 -16.55
C LYS A 87 -13.44 7.05 -15.72
N PRO A 88 -14.28 7.91 -16.34
CA PRO A 88 -15.14 8.78 -15.57
C PRO A 88 -16.13 7.93 -14.76
N TYR A 89 -16.33 8.30 -13.50
CA TYR A 89 -17.34 7.72 -12.62
C TYR A 89 -18.72 7.78 -13.31
N ASN A 90 -19.30 6.62 -13.62
CA ASN A 90 -20.65 6.49 -14.18
C ASN A 90 -21.54 5.82 -13.12
N PRO A 91 -22.35 6.61 -12.37
CA PRO A 91 -23.22 6.08 -11.32
C PRO A 91 -24.30 5.13 -11.85
#